data_AF-A0A7R7ZKI2-F1
#
_entry.id   AF-A0A7R7ZKI2-F1
#
_cell.length_a   1.000
_cell.length_b   1.000
_cell.length_c   1.000
_cell.angle_alpha   90.00
_cell.angle_beta   90.00
_cell.angle_gamma   90.00
#
_symmetry.space_group_name_H-M   'P 1'
#
loop_
_entity.id
_entity.type
_entity.pdbx_description
1 polymer ?
#
loop_
_entity_poly.entity_id
_entity_poly.type
_entity_poly.pdbx_seq_one_letter_code
_entity_poly.pdbx_strand_id
1 'polypeptide(L)'
;MNCYPGSSSHVQSTLLHPRIPLFETTHIKSLLFFTSQFKTPASTMVLTKSSVTITHISTATAIISIDGINFLTDPVFCPAGSEYIYDGWSKAPNLHEWGFTGKPPTATLRSINGPAVQIHELPPIDAVLLSHEDHVDNLDPLGRQLLDGRRVFTTPDGEKNLQPRPGVVGLRPWQTVSANIGGKQFCITRTPCENRNTMSKLVIPDIGYFSSRV
;
A
#
# COMPACT_ATOMS: atom_id res chain seq x y z
N MET A 1 -14.60 53.95 22.05
CA MET A 1 -15.62 54.46 23.00
C MET A 1 -16.34 53.27 23.59
N ASN A 2 -16.30 53.16 24.92
CA ASN A 2 -16.97 52.13 25.72
C ASN A 2 -18.50 52.30 25.71
N CYS A 3 -19.27 51.21 25.85
CA CYS A 3 -19.97 50.84 27.10
C CYS A 3 -21.13 49.83 26.89
N TYR A 4 -21.01 48.73 27.65
CA TYR A 4 -21.94 47.72 28.21
C TYR A 4 -23.35 48.21 28.65
N PRO A 5 -24.33 47.37 29.12
CA PRO A 5 -24.23 46.10 29.91
C PRO A 5 -25.21 44.98 29.47
N GLY A 6 -25.32 43.76 30.03
CA GLY A 6 -24.84 43.10 31.26
C GLY A 6 -25.99 42.33 31.95
N SER A 7 -25.68 41.22 32.66
CA SER A 7 -26.52 40.30 33.49
C SER A 7 -27.25 39.16 32.73
N SER A 8 -27.05 37.86 32.97
CA SER A 8 -26.88 36.96 34.15
C SER A 8 -28.20 36.53 34.80
N SER A 9 -28.56 35.25 34.69
CA SER A 9 -28.98 34.37 35.81
C SER A 9 -29.36 32.95 35.35
N HIS A 10 -29.05 31.98 36.22
CA HIS A 10 -29.37 30.55 36.19
C HIS A 10 -30.88 30.23 36.22
N VAL A 11 -31.27 29.01 35.81
CA VAL A 11 -31.88 27.94 36.67
C VAL A 11 -32.38 26.76 35.80
N GLN A 12 -32.29 25.56 36.40
CA GLN A 12 -32.54 24.20 35.90
C GLN A 12 -34.01 23.81 35.62
N SER A 13 -34.15 22.57 35.09
CA SER A 13 -35.31 21.65 35.13
C SER A 13 -36.30 21.82 33.96
N THR A 14 -36.78 20.79 33.25
CA THR A 14 -37.42 19.56 33.75
C THR A 14 -37.58 18.52 32.63
N LEU A 15 -37.55 17.24 33.01
CA LEU A 15 -37.86 16.04 32.21
C LEU A 15 -39.25 16.05 31.57
N LEU A 16 -39.38 15.52 30.34
CA LEU A 16 -40.62 14.88 29.85
C LEU A 16 -40.28 13.66 28.98
N HIS A 17 -40.56 12.47 29.51
CA HIS A 17 -40.69 11.21 28.77
C HIS A 17 -42.15 11.04 28.32
N PRO A 18 -42.43 10.53 27.11
CA PRO A 18 -43.71 9.92 26.81
C PRO A 18 -43.72 8.43 27.21
N ARG A 19 -44.71 8.06 28.03
CA ARG A 19 -45.16 6.67 28.31
C ARG A 19 -45.98 6.13 27.12
N ILE A 20 -46.18 4.81 27.05
CA ILE A 20 -47.40 4.02 26.69
C ILE A 20 -46.98 2.58 26.24
N PRO A 21 -47.71 1.49 26.52
CA PRO A 21 -48.31 0.99 27.77
C PRO A 21 -47.87 -0.46 28.10
N LEU A 22 -48.33 -0.99 29.24
CA LEU A 22 -48.22 -2.39 29.64
C LEU A 22 -49.29 -3.24 28.93
N PHE A 23 -48.93 -4.43 28.45
CA PHE A 23 -49.87 -5.54 28.20
C PHE A 23 -49.24 -6.88 28.59
N GLU A 24 -50.15 -7.76 29.00
CA GLU A 24 -50.04 -8.86 29.94
C GLU A 24 -49.23 -10.08 29.53
N THR A 25 -48.81 -10.79 30.57
CA THR A 25 -48.22 -12.13 30.63
C THR A 25 -49.09 -13.16 29.91
N THR A 26 -48.50 -13.97 29.02
CA THR A 26 -49.05 -15.28 28.67
C THR A 26 -47.91 -16.28 28.51
N HIS A 27 -48.00 -17.36 29.29
CA HIS A 27 -47.05 -18.47 29.36
C HIS A 27 -46.93 -19.20 28.01
N ILE A 28 -45.72 -19.23 27.44
CA ILE A 28 -45.39 -20.03 26.26
C ILE A 28 -44.94 -21.42 26.71
N LYS A 29 -45.70 -22.43 26.28
CA LYS A 29 -45.40 -23.85 26.44
C LYS A 29 -44.34 -24.29 25.42
N SER A 30 -43.33 -24.99 25.92
CA SER A 30 -42.47 -26.00 25.27
C SER A 30 -42.18 -25.84 23.77
N LEU A 31 -40.98 -25.37 23.44
CA LEU A 31 -40.36 -25.53 22.12
C LEU A 31 -39.20 -26.53 22.25
N LEU A 32 -39.29 -27.66 21.55
CA LEU A 32 -38.21 -28.63 21.43
C LEU A 32 -36.98 -27.99 20.79
N PHE A 33 -35.84 -28.04 21.48
CA PHE A 33 -34.54 -27.72 20.90
C PHE A 33 -34.08 -28.89 20.02
N PHE A 34 -34.09 -28.71 18.70
CA PHE A 34 -33.28 -29.53 17.79
C PHE A 34 -31.83 -29.03 17.88
N THR A 35 -30.99 -29.74 18.62
CA THR A 35 -29.53 -29.54 18.53
C THR A 35 -29.03 -30.30 17.30
N SER A 36 -28.87 -29.61 16.18
CA SER A 36 -28.10 -30.13 15.05
C SER A 36 -26.64 -30.23 15.49
N GLN A 37 -26.18 -31.43 15.80
CA GLN A 37 -24.77 -31.75 16.04
C GLN A 37 -24.03 -31.67 14.69
N PHE A 38 -23.60 -30.47 14.30
CA PHE A 38 -22.62 -30.32 13.22
C PHE A 38 -21.26 -30.84 13.71
N LYS A 39 -21.01 -32.11 13.44
CA LYS A 39 -19.70 -32.75 13.62
C LYS A 39 -18.76 -32.20 12.55
N THR A 40 -18.04 -31.13 12.87
CA THR A 40 -16.92 -30.65 12.05
C THR A 40 -15.82 -31.71 12.11
N PRO A 41 -15.36 -32.29 10.99
CA PRO A 41 -14.15 -33.10 11.01
C PRO A 41 -12.99 -32.19 11.39
N ALA A 42 -12.27 -32.55 12.45
CA ALA A 42 -10.98 -31.94 12.77
C ALA A 42 -10.03 -32.22 11.60
N SER A 43 -9.99 -31.28 10.65
CA SER A 43 -8.99 -31.29 9.60
C SER A 43 -7.66 -31.03 10.30
N THR A 44 -6.75 -32.00 10.22
CA THR A 44 -5.36 -31.81 10.62
C THR A 44 -4.82 -30.63 9.83
N MET A 45 -4.73 -29.46 10.48
CA MET A 45 -4.02 -28.32 9.94
C MET A 45 -2.56 -28.75 9.83
N VAL A 46 -2.15 -29.18 8.64
CA VAL A 46 -0.72 -29.30 8.33
C VAL A 46 -0.19 -27.88 8.41
N LEU A 47 0.51 -27.56 9.51
CA LEU A 47 1.30 -26.34 9.60
C LEU A 47 2.45 -26.48 8.60
N THR A 48 2.17 -26.16 7.34
CA THR A 48 3.21 -25.96 6.35
C THR A 48 4.00 -24.75 6.80
N LYS A 49 5.28 -24.93 7.11
CA LYS A 49 6.16 -23.83 7.45
C LYS A 49 6.26 -22.91 6.24
N SER A 50 5.63 -21.74 6.30
CA SER A 50 5.83 -20.72 5.28
C SER A 50 7.29 -20.28 5.27
N SER A 51 7.80 -20.06 4.07
CA SER A 51 9.17 -19.67 3.78
C SER A 51 9.16 -18.32 3.09
N VAL A 52 10.05 -17.45 3.56
CA VAL A 52 10.25 -16.12 3.01
C VAL A 52 11.74 -15.93 2.77
N THR A 53 12.10 -15.52 1.56
CA THR A 53 13.46 -15.10 1.19
C THR A 53 13.43 -13.72 0.56
N ILE A 54 14.38 -12.87 0.91
CA ILE A 54 14.53 -11.55 0.31
C ILE A 54 15.93 -11.48 -0.31
N THR A 55 16.00 -11.18 -1.61
CA THR A 55 17.26 -10.97 -2.34
C THR A 55 17.30 -9.50 -2.77
N HIS A 56 18.18 -8.71 -2.18
CA HIS A 56 18.41 -7.33 -2.60
C HIS A 56 19.22 -7.30 -3.89
N ILE A 57 18.83 -6.45 -4.84
CA ILE A 57 19.45 -6.34 -6.17
C ILE A 57 20.16 -4.99 -6.33
N SER A 58 19.42 -3.91 -6.10
CA SER A 58 19.86 -2.51 -6.29
C SER A 58 18.87 -1.60 -5.55
N THR A 59 19.22 -0.33 -5.34
CA THR A 59 18.34 0.73 -4.76
C THR A 59 17.19 0.21 -3.89
N ALA A 60 15.95 0.30 -4.37
CA ALA A 60 14.73 -0.29 -3.82
C ALA A 60 14.32 -1.60 -4.54
N THR A 61 15.13 -2.11 -5.46
CA THR A 61 14.89 -3.39 -6.14
C THR A 61 15.29 -4.57 -5.28
N ALA A 62 14.31 -5.42 -4.97
CA ALA A 62 14.51 -6.70 -4.34
C ALA A 62 13.54 -7.74 -4.90
N ILE A 63 13.95 -9.01 -4.82
CA ILE A 63 13.04 -10.14 -4.98
C ILE A 63 12.59 -10.58 -3.60
N ILE A 64 11.27 -10.63 -3.40
CA ILE A 64 10.65 -11.23 -2.23
C ILE A 64 10.02 -12.54 -2.68
N SER A 65 10.57 -13.67 -2.22
CA SER A 65 10.03 -14.99 -2.51
C SER A 65 9.21 -15.48 -1.32
N ILE A 66 7.93 -15.77 -1.52
CA ILE A 66 7.01 -16.27 -0.50
C ILE A 66 6.45 -17.60 -0.96
N ASP A 67 6.87 -18.68 -0.30
CA ASP A 67 6.49 -20.05 -0.64
C ASP A 67 6.65 -20.35 -2.15
N GLY A 68 7.72 -19.86 -2.78
CA GLY A 68 8.01 -20.06 -4.20
C GLY A 68 7.34 -19.08 -5.16
N ILE A 69 6.60 -18.08 -4.67
CA ILE A 69 6.07 -16.97 -5.47
C ILE A 69 7.01 -15.78 -5.37
N ASN A 70 7.50 -15.29 -6.51
CA ASN A 70 8.49 -14.23 -6.58
C ASN A 70 7.85 -12.89 -6.93
N PHE A 71 7.98 -11.94 -6.00
CA PHE A 71 7.60 -10.55 -6.18
C PHE A 71 8.86 -9.72 -6.45
N LEU A 72 8.84 -8.88 -7.49
CA LEU A 72 9.88 -7.90 -7.74
C LEU A 72 9.44 -6.53 -7.23
N THR A 73 10.29 -5.86 -6.47
CA THR A 73 10.02 -4.50 -5.99
C THR A 73 10.75 -3.47 -6.82
N ASP A 74 10.14 -2.29 -7.03
CA ASP A 74 10.76 -1.06 -7.56
C ASP A 74 11.95 -1.30 -8.53
N PRO A 75 11.68 -1.84 -9.74
CA PRO A 75 12.73 -2.41 -10.59
C PRO A 75 13.65 -1.33 -11.20
N VAL A 76 14.94 -1.44 -10.89
CA VAL A 76 16.03 -0.59 -11.37
C VAL A 76 17.23 -1.47 -11.75
N PHE A 77 17.60 -1.46 -13.03
CA PHE A 77 18.62 -2.36 -13.59
C PHE A 77 19.72 -1.64 -14.39
N CYS A 78 19.77 -0.31 -14.33
CA CYS A 78 20.77 0.47 -15.03
C CYS A 78 22.20 0.13 -14.58
N PRO A 79 23.18 0.12 -15.51
CA PRO A 79 24.56 -0.18 -15.17
C PRO A 79 25.18 0.92 -14.30
N ALA A 80 26.28 0.57 -13.61
CA ALA A 80 27.12 1.54 -12.92
C ALA A 80 27.53 2.68 -13.87
N GLY A 81 27.53 3.91 -13.35
CA GLY A 81 27.82 5.12 -14.11
C GLY A 81 26.64 5.69 -14.90
N SER A 82 25.47 5.05 -14.88
CA SER A 82 24.26 5.64 -15.47
C SER A 82 23.89 6.94 -14.77
N GLU A 83 23.54 7.97 -15.54
CA GLU A 83 23.19 9.29 -15.05
C GLU A 83 21.79 9.70 -15.51
N TYR A 84 21.04 10.32 -14.60
CA TYR A 84 19.68 10.78 -14.84
C TYR A 84 19.46 12.17 -14.28
N ILE A 85 18.80 13.03 -15.06
CA ILE A 85 18.39 14.35 -14.60
C ILE A 85 17.20 14.18 -13.67
N TYR A 86 17.33 14.67 -12.44
CA TYR A 86 16.30 14.65 -11.42
C TYR A 86 15.79 16.07 -11.15
N ASP A 87 14.52 16.30 -11.48
CA ASP A 87 13.80 17.54 -11.16
C ASP A 87 12.90 17.32 -9.94
N GLY A 88 13.53 17.25 -8.76
CA GLY A 88 12.82 17.01 -7.48
C GLY A 88 11.84 18.12 -7.08
N TRP A 89 11.84 19.25 -7.80
CA TRP A 89 10.97 20.39 -7.55
C TRP A 89 9.81 20.49 -8.55
N SER A 90 9.76 19.60 -9.54
CA SER A 90 8.74 19.59 -10.60
C SER A 90 7.31 19.52 -10.07
N LYS A 91 7.09 18.84 -8.94
CA LYS A 91 5.78 18.67 -8.30
C LYS A 91 5.57 19.55 -7.06
N ALA A 92 6.53 20.41 -6.71
CA ALA A 92 6.38 21.27 -5.54
C ALA A 92 5.27 22.31 -5.80
N PRO A 93 4.19 22.34 -5.00
CA PRO A 93 3.03 23.19 -5.28
C PRO A 93 3.37 24.69 -5.09
N ASN A 94 4.31 24.99 -4.19
CA ASN A 94 4.76 26.34 -3.90
C ASN A 94 6.22 26.32 -3.46
N LEU A 95 7.12 26.77 -4.34
CA LEU A 95 8.56 26.81 -4.07
C LEU A 95 8.93 27.86 -3.00
N HIS A 96 8.10 28.88 -2.82
CA HIS A 96 8.34 29.96 -1.87
C HIS A 96 8.22 29.49 -0.41
N GLU A 97 7.39 28.47 -0.14
CA GLU A 97 7.31 27.84 1.19
C GLU A 97 8.63 27.15 1.60
N TRP A 98 9.46 26.82 0.61
CA TRP A 98 10.77 26.20 0.81
C TRP A 98 11.92 27.23 0.73
N GLY A 99 11.60 28.53 0.72
CA GLY A 99 12.58 29.60 0.70
C GLY A 99 13.21 29.86 -0.68
N PHE A 100 12.67 29.27 -1.75
CA PHE A 100 13.14 29.53 -3.09
C PHE A 100 12.41 30.72 -3.72
N THR A 101 13.17 31.62 -4.32
CA THR A 101 12.66 32.77 -5.09
C THR A 101 12.44 32.45 -6.57
N GLY A 102 12.77 31.22 -6.99
CA GLY A 102 12.61 30.71 -8.35
C GLY A 102 12.79 29.20 -8.39
N LYS A 103 12.64 28.58 -9.57
CA LYS A 103 12.83 27.12 -9.72
C LYS A 103 14.29 26.74 -9.44
N PRO A 104 14.57 25.84 -8.48
CA PRO A 104 15.92 25.36 -8.24
C PRO A 104 16.47 24.60 -9.46
N PRO A 105 17.81 24.52 -9.62
CA PRO A 105 18.40 23.71 -10.68
C PRO A 105 18.06 22.23 -10.48
N THR A 106 18.04 21.48 -11.59
CA THR A 106 17.92 20.02 -11.55
C THR A 106 19.18 19.41 -10.96
N ALA A 107 19.02 18.27 -10.27
CA ALA A 107 20.13 17.45 -9.81
C ALA A 107 20.45 16.38 -10.86
N THR A 108 21.64 15.79 -10.78
CA THR A 108 21.98 14.58 -11.53
C THR A 108 22.12 13.42 -10.55
N LEU A 109 21.30 12.39 -10.73
CA LEU A 109 21.42 11.12 -10.02
C LEU A 109 22.37 10.24 -10.80
N ARG A 110 23.38 9.70 -10.12
CA ARG A 110 24.35 8.78 -10.71
C ARG A 110 24.30 7.44 -10.00
N SER A 111 24.09 6.39 -10.77
CA SER A 111 24.21 5.02 -10.27
C SER A 111 25.69 4.70 -9.99
N ILE A 112 26.03 4.42 -8.73
CA ILE A 112 27.41 4.11 -8.35
C ILE A 112 27.77 2.66 -8.70
N ASN A 113 26.82 1.74 -8.48
CA ASN A 113 26.97 0.32 -8.74
C ASN A 113 25.86 -0.17 -9.67
N GLY A 114 26.16 -1.16 -10.52
CA GLY A 114 25.13 -1.88 -11.27
C GLY A 114 24.32 -2.81 -10.38
N PRO A 115 23.26 -3.44 -10.90
CA PRO A 115 22.47 -4.40 -10.14
C PRO A 115 23.32 -5.64 -9.78
N ALA A 116 23.12 -6.16 -8.57
CA ALA A 116 23.82 -7.35 -8.08
C ALA A 116 23.39 -8.63 -8.83
N VAL A 117 22.20 -8.63 -9.41
CA VAL A 117 21.65 -9.68 -10.27
C VAL A 117 21.23 -9.03 -11.58
N GLN A 118 21.71 -9.53 -12.71
CA GLN A 118 21.35 -8.96 -14.01
C GLN A 118 19.90 -9.29 -14.38
N ILE A 119 19.30 -8.46 -15.23
CA ILE A 119 17.92 -8.63 -15.69
C ILE A 119 17.65 -10.01 -16.32
N HIS A 120 18.65 -10.58 -17.00
CA HIS A 120 18.56 -11.90 -17.65
C HIS A 120 18.81 -13.08 -16.71
N GLU A 121 19.22 -12.81 -15.46
CA GLU A 121 19.47 -13.80 -14.41
C GLU A 121 18.29 -13.87 -13.42
N LEU A 122 17.28 -13.01 -13.60
CA LEU A 122 16.10 -13.02 -12.75
C LEU A 122 15.37 -14.37 -12.83
N PRO A 123 14.93 -14.92 -11.69
CA PRO A 123 13.97 -16.02 -11.71
C PRO A 123 12.65 -15.55 -12.33
N PRO A 124 11.73 -16.47 -12.65
CA PRO A 124 10.36 -16.10 -13.01
C PRO A 124 9.77 -15.14 -11.95
N ILE A 125 9.25 -14.00 -12.39
CA ILE A 125 8.63 -12.97 -11.55
C ILE A 125 7.11 -13.06 -11.75
N ASP A 126 6.38 -13.31 -10.67
CA ASP A 126 4.93 -13.51 -10.70
C ASP A 126 4.15 -12.19 -10.61
N ALA A 127 4.68 -11.23 -9.85
CA ALA A 127 4.08 -9.91 -9.72
C ALA A 127 5.14 -8.84 -9.38
N VAL A 128 4.81 -7.58 -9.67
CA VAL A 128 5.63 -6.42 -9.31
C VAL A 128 4.92 -5.59 -8.25
N LEU A 129 5.68 -5.17 -7.24
CA LEU A 129 5.25 -4.24 -6.20
C LEU A 129 5.97 -2.92 -6.46
N LEU A 130 5.26 -1.97 -7.05
CA LEU A 130 5.83 -0.69 -7.48
C LEU A 130 5.32 0.42 -6.57
N SER A 131 6.20 1.00 -5.77
CA SER A 131 5.85 2.02 -4.79
C SER A 131 5.33 3.30 -5.45
N HIS A 132 5.93 3.71 -6.57
CA HIS A 132 5.57 4.82 -7.45
C HIS A 132 6.42 4.78 -8.74
N GLU A 133 6.01 5.48 -9.79
CA GLU A 133 6.53 5.35 -11.16
C GLU A 133 7.28 6.58 -11.70
N ASP A 134 7.34 7.66 -10.92
CA ASP A 134 7.86 8.97 -11.34
C ASP A 134 9.31 9.24 -10.90
N HIS A 135 9.92 8.30 -10.18
CA HIS A 135 11.30 8.37 -9.70
C HIS A 135 12.16 7.27 -10.30
N VAL A 136 13.31 7.65 -10.86
CA VAL A 136 14.20 6.73 -11.59
C VAL A 136 14.93 5.74 -10.68
N ASP A 137 15.08 6.08 -9.40
CA ASP A 137 15.62 5.22 -8.36
C ASP A 137 14.64 4.13 -7.86
N ASN A 138 13.36 4.23 -8.27
CA ASN A 138 12.34 3.20 -8.05
C ASN A 138 11.85 2.55 -9.36
N LEU A 139 12.01 3.21 -10.50
CA LEU A 139 11.63 2.66 -11.80
C LEU A 139 12.45 3.30 -12.92
N ASP A 140 13.51 2.62 -13.33
CA ASP A 140 14.34 3.07 -14.45
C ASP A 140 13.77 2.61 -15.81
N PRO A 141 14.33 3.05 -16.95
CA PRO A 141 13.83 2.65 -18.27
C PRO A 141 13.82 1.12 -18.50
N LEU A 142 14.80 0.39 -17.98
CA LEU A 142 14.89 -1.06 -18.13
C LEU A 142 13.85 -1.79 -17.26
N GLY A 143 13.70 -1.37 -16.00
CA GLY A 143 12.69 -1.87 -15.09
C GLY A 143 11.27 -1.57 -15.58
N ARG A 144 11.06 -0.43 -16.26
CA ARG A 144 9.76 -0.10 -16.86
C ARG A 144 9.37 -1.05 -18.00
N GLN A 145 10.34 -1.58 -18.74
CA GLN A 145 10.10 -2.62 -19.75
C GLN A 145 9.69 -3.96 -19.10
N LEU A 146 10.19 -4.27 -17.90
CA LEU A 146 9.79 -5.49 -17.19
C LEU A 146 8.32 -5.49 -16.77
N LEU A 147 7.65 -4.33 -16.72
CA LEU A 147 6.24 -4.28 -16.33
C LEU A 147 5.31 -4.88 -17.39
N ASP A 148 5.78 -5.02 -18.63
CA ASP A 148 4.96 -5.49 -19.74
C ASP A 148 4.56 -6.96 -19.54
N GLY A 149 3.24 -7.22 -19.65
CA GLY A 149 2.66 -8.55 -19.45
C GLY A 149 2.60 -9.02 -17.99
N ARG A 150 3.02 -8.21 -17.02
CA ARG A 150 3.03 -8.57 -15.59
C ARG A 150 1.89 -7.92 -14.83
N ARG A 151 1.53 -8.54 -13.70
CA ARG A 151 0.66 -7.91 -12.71
C ARG A 151 1.47 -6.96 -11.85
N VAL A 152 1.06 -5.70 -11.77
CA VAL A 152 1.76 -4.64 -11.03
C VAL A 152 0.80 -4.02 -10.03
N PHE A 153 1.21 -3.92 -8.77
CA PHE A 153 0.45 -3.23 -7.74
C PHE A 153 1.15 -1.92 -7.39
N THR A 154 0.44 -0.80 -7.53
CA THR A 154 1.04 0.54 -7.41
C THR A 154 0.04 1.60 -6.92
N THR A 155 0.39 2.87 -7.06
CA THR A 155 -0.48 4.01 -6.73
C THR A 155 -1.55 4.23 -7.82
N PRO A 156 -2.63 4.98 -7.55
CA PRO A 156 -3.59 5.37 -8.59
C PRO A 156 -2.94 6.22 -9.69
N ASP A 157 -1.94 7.03 -9.35
CA ASP A 157 -1.15 7.77 -10.34
C ASP A 157 -0.34 6.82 -11.22
N GLY A 158 0.30 5.80 -10.64
CA GLY A 158 1.01 4.76 -11.38
C GLY A 158 0.10 3.98 -12.32
N GLU A 159 -1.08 3.58 -11.86
CA GLU A 159 -2.09 2.92 -12.72
C GLU A 159 -2.48 3.79 -13.92
N LYS A 160 -2.65 5.10 -13.71
CA LYS A 160 -2.94 6.06 -14.77
C LYS A 160 -1.76 6.29 -15.71
N ASN A 161 -0.55 6.45 -15.17
CA ASN A 161 0.64 6.85 -15.91
C ASN A 161 1.38 5.68 -16.58
N LEU A 162 1.02 4.44 -16.24
CA LEU A 162 1.56 3.20 -16.83
C LEU A 162 0.65 2.56 -17.87
N GLN A 163 -0.47 3.20 -18.22
CA GLN A 163 -1.31 2.81 -19.34
C GLN A 163 -0.48 2.67 -20.64
N PRO A 164 -0.84 1.73 -21.54
CA PRO A 164 -2.07 0.94 -21.57
C PRO A 164 -1.96 -0.43 -20.86
N ARG A 165 -1.01 -0.63 -19.93
CA ARG A 165 -0.75 -1.94 -19.31
C ARG A 165 -1.97 -2.43 -18.51
N PRO A 166 -2.69 -3.48 -18.96
CA PRO A 166 -3.93 -3.90 -18.31
C PRO A 166 -3.71 -4.63 -16.97
N GLY A 167 -2.47 -5.05 -16.69
CA GLY A 167 -2.09 -5.74 -15.46
C GLY A 167 -1.73 -4.81 -14.29
N VAL A 168 -1.74 -3.49 -14.49
CA VAL A 168 -1.43 -2.51 -13.46
C VAL A 168 -2.68 -2.21 -12.65
N VAL A 169 -2.57 -2.30 -11.33
CA VAL A 169 -3.66 -2.07 -10.38
C VAL A 169 -3.24 -0.98 -9.40
N GLY A 170 -4.01 0.09 -9.35
CA GLY A 170 -3.83 1.21 -8.43
C GLY A 170 -4.52 0.97 -7.09
N LEU A 171 -3.81 1.20 -5.98
CA LEU A 171 -4.34 1.06 -4.63
C LEU A 171 -4.31 2.42 -3.91
N ARG A 172 -5.39 2.78 -3.22
CA ARG A 172 -5.46 3.94 -2.30
C ARG A 172 -4.79 3.62 -0.96
N PRO A 173 -4.45 4.61 -0.12
CA PRO A 173 -3.81 4.32 1.16
C PRO A 173 -4.76 3.47 2.01
N TRP A 174 -4.22 2.46 2.68
CA TRP A 174 -4.90 1.41 3.44
C TRP A 174 -5.85 0.52 2.63
N GLN A 175 -5.85 0.64 1.30
CA GLN A 175 -6.62 -0.28 0.47
C GLN A 175 -5.93 -1.65 0.45
N THR A 176 -6.72 -2.69 0.69
CA THR A 176 -6.32 -4.08 0.52
C THR A 176 -7.02 -4.68 -0.69
N VAL A 177 -6.30 -5.46 -1.49
CA VAL A 177 -6.86 -6.27 -2.57
C VAL A 177 -6.46 -7.73 -2.37
N SER A 178 -7.38 -8.64 -2.66
CA SER A 178 -7.07 -10.06 -2.76
C SER A 178 -6.67 -10.39 -4.20
N ALA A 179 -5.54 -11.06 -4.39
CA ALA A 179 -5.05 -11.46 -5.69
C ALA A 179 -4.64 -12.94 -5.68
N ASN A 180 -4.96 -13.66 -6.76
CA ASN A 180 -4.37 -14.98 -7.02
C ASN A 180 -3.12 -14.77 -7.87
N ILE A 181 -1.96 -15.16 -7.33
CA ILE A 181 -0.64 -14.99 -7.94
C ILE A 181 0.08 -16.34 -7.88
N GLY A 182 0.46 -16.89 -9.04
CA GLY A 182 1.06 -18.22 -9.15
C GLY A 182 0.24 -19.34 -8.48
N GLY A 183 -1.09 -19.23 -8.49
CA GLY A 183 -1.98 -20.22 -7.88
C GLY A 183 -2.20 -20.06 -6.37
N LYS A 184 -1.62 -19.02 -5.74
CA LYS A 184 -1.76 -18.75 -4.31
C LYS A 184 -2.52 -17.45 -4.06
N GLN A 185 -3.30 -17.43 -2.98
CA GLN A 185 -4.06 -16.26 -2.56
C GLN A 185 -3.18 -15.33 -1.73
N PHE A 186 -3.07 -14.07 -2.14
CA PHE A 186 -2.39 -13.01 -1.40
C PHE A 186 -3.36 -11.88 -1.09
N CYS A 187 -3.26 -11.33 0.12
CA CYS A 187 -3.82 -10.02 0.44
C CYS A 187 -2.71 -8.99 0.30
N ILE A 188 -2.98 -7.94 -0.46
CA ILE A 188 -2.00 -6.93 -0.81
C ILE A 188 -2.53 -5.60 -0.31
N THR A 189 -1.86 -5.03 0.70
CA THR A 189 -2.30 -3.80 1.36
C THR A 189 -1.34 -2.66 1.07
N ARG A 190 -1.84 -1.56 0.53
CA ARG A 190 -1.02 -0.36 0.37
C ARG A 190 -1.04 0.45 1.65
N THR A 191 0.04 0.52 2.41
CA THR A 191 0.16 1.45 3.52
C THR A 191 0.57 2.83 3.01
N PRO A 192 0.11 3.92 3.64
CA PRO A 192 0.69 5.23 3.43
C PRO A 192 2.16 5.24 3.89
N CYS A 193 2.92 6.18 3.36
CA CYS A 193 4.19 6.60 3.91
C CYS A 193 4.29 8.12 3.77
N GLU A 194 4.71 8.79 4.84
CA GLU A 194 4.94 10.23 4.85
C GLU A 194 6.29 10.55 4.20
N ASN A 195 6.26 10.79 2.90
CA ASN A 195 7.05 11.81 2.25
C ASN A 195 6.05 12.75 1.57
N ARG A 196 6.29 14.07 1.58
CA ARG A 196 5.36 15.06 0.99
C ARG A 196 5.08 14.84 -0.50
N ASN A 197 5.82 13.95 -1.16
CA ASN A 197 5.50 13.35 -2.45
C ASN A 197 5.52 11.82 -2.27
N THR A 198 4.34 11.24 -2.43
CA THR A 198 3.91 9.83 -2.44
C THR A 198 4.96 8.74 -2.17
N MET A 199 4.88 8.08 -1.01
CA MET A 199 5.45 6.76 -0.81
C MET A 199 4.35 5.78 -0.40
N SER A 200 4.34 4.61 -1.02
CA SER A 200 3.48 3.48 -0.64
C SER A 200 4.35 2.39 -0.05
N LYS A 201 3.95 1.74 1.06
CA LYS A 201 4.47 0.39 1.36
C LYS A 201 3.42 -0.61 0.93
N LEU A 202 3.85 -1.74 0.38
CA LEU A 202 2.95 -2.85 0.10
C LEU A 202 3.21 -3.92 1.16
N VAL A 203 2.22 -4.17 2.01
CA VAL A 203 2.26 -5.23 3.01
C VAL A 203 1.53 -6.43 2.44
N ILE A 204 2.28 -7.51 2.24
CA ILE A 204 1.74 -8.86 2.16
C ILE A 204 1.62 -9.32 3.63
N PRO A 205 0.52 -9.93 4.10
CA PRO A 205 0.23 -10.11 5.53
C PRO A 205 1.31 -10.79 6.39
N ASP A 206 2.37 -11.36 5.81
CA ASP A 206 3.54 -11.90 6.52
C ASP A 206 4.87 -11.16 6.29
N ILE A 207 4.89 -10.07 5.48
CA ILE A 207 6.09 -9.31 5.14
C ILE A 207 5.80 -7.79 5.14
N GLY A 208 6.42 -7.10 6.10
CA GLY A 208 6.53 -5.65 6.07
C GLY A 208 7.62 -5.23 5.09
N TYR A 209 7.24 -4.65 3.94
CA TYR A 209 8.19 -4.04 3.03
C TYR A 209 8.63 -2.66 3.55
N PHE A 210 9.95 -2.45 3.67
CA PHE A 210 10.56 -1.18 4.03
C PHE A 210 11.40 -0.68 2.85
N SER A 211 10.97 0.40 2.19
CA SER A 211 11.85 1.18 1.32
C SER A 211 12.53 2.25 2.19
N SER A 212 13.83 2.13 2.41
CA SER A 212 14.65 3.17 3.04
C SER A 212 15.08 4.21 2.00
N ARG A 213 15.14 5.49 2.40
CA ARG A 213 15.85 6.52 1.62
C ARG A 213 17.35 6.21 1.63
N VAL A 214 18.02 6.47 0.51
CA VAL A 214 19.42 6.90 0.50
C VAL A 214 19.43 8.42 0.49
#